data_AF-A0A524NLQ4-F1
#
_entry.id   AF-A0A524NLQ4-F1
#
_cell.length_a   1.000
_cell.length_b   1.000
_cell.length_c   1.000
_cell.angle_alpha   90.00
_cell.angle_beta   90.00
_cell.angle_gamma   90.00
#
_symmetry.space_group_name_H-M   'P 1'
#
loop_
_entity.id
_entity.type
_entity.pdbx_description
1 polymer ?
#
loop_
_entity_poly.entity_id
_entity_poly.type
_entity_poly.pdbx_seq_one_letter_code
_entity_poly.pdbx_strand_id
1 'polypeptide(L)'
;MEYPPAKPQNAPSKKKRKAFFESCYNPRDEALVMTVSCSALAVETLSMLRWYHFEEDWQEQEIPHISVPSDLLKGHGKGKYRGVRQETFLTPEAKAVFIRYREWFSKTFKHKWTEDDYVFLSTKRNIGVPITRSVMAVRMTRLSERSGIPWSIHDGCRIVQTALENVGTSSNWIKKVKGRKVSGEESPYSKPNIEQLRQKYREALPDLEFLSQADSTLKGKLEELSAKVGEKDQIIDSLVQNKGREREELGVLLTRLLALEKKLDEKRSGKA
;
A
#
# COMPACT_ATOMS: atom_id res chain seq x y z
N MET A 1 34.96 -26.76 2.89
CA MET A 1 34.15 -26.50 1.68
C MET A 1 33.78 -25.03 1.74
N GLU A 2 34.50 -24.16 1.04
CA GLU A 2 34.16 -22.74 0.98
C GLU A 2 32.87 -22.58 0.19
N TYR A 3 31.84 -21.99 0.80
CA TYR A 3 30.64 -21.64 0.07
C TYR A 3 30.98 -20.53 -0.92
N PRO A 4 30.53 -20.61 -2.18
CA PRO A 4 30.74 -19.54 -3.12
C PRO A 4 30.16 -18.24 -2.54
N PRO A 5 30.83 -17.09 -2.74
CA PRO A 5 30.36 -15.82 -2.22
C PRO A 5 28.93 -15.58 -2.69
N ALA A 6 28.07 -15.14 -1.77
CA ALA A 6 26.68 -14.86 -2.07
C ALA A 6 26.64 -13.86 -3.25
N LYS A 7 26.02 -14.25 -4.36
CA LYS A 7 25.85 -13.35 -5.50
C LYS A 7 25.17 -12.07 -5.00
N PRO A 8 25.71 -10.87 -5.31
CA PRO A 8 25.10 -9.63 -4.87
C PRO A 8 23.65 -9.59 -5.34
N GLN A 9 22.74 -9.51 -4.37
CA GLN A 9 21.31 -9.48 -4.65
C GLN A 9 20.89 -8.03 -4.87
N ASN A 10 20.45 -7.72 -6.08
CA ASN A 10 19.90 -6.40 -6.39
C ASN A 10 18.48 -6.31 -5.82
N ALA A 11 18.32 -5.64 -4.68
CA ALA A 11 17.02 -5.15 -4.22
C ALA A 11 16.94 -3.65 -4.55
N PRO A 12 16.35 -3.26 -5.70
CA PRO A 12 16.32 -1.87 -6.11
C PRO A 12 15.54 -1.01 -5.11
N SER A 13 16.15 0.09 -4.67
CA SER A 13 15.53 1.05 -3.76
C SER A 13 14.24 1.63 -4.32
N LYS A 14 13.36 2.17 -3.48
CA LYS A 14 12.13 2.86 -3.92
C LYS A 14 12.39 3.93 -4.99
N LYS A 15 13.48 4.70 -4.83
CA LYS A 15 13.91 5.71 -5.83
C LYS A 15 14.23 5.07 -7.19
N LYS A 16 14.94 3.94 -7.21
CA LYS A 16 15.22 3.19 -8.44
C LYS A 16 13.95 2.58 -9.04
N ARG A 17 13.06 2.03 -8.21
CA ARG A 17 11.73 1.53 -8.62
C ARG A 17 10.91 2.60 -9.32
N LYS A 18 10.82 3.79 -8.70
CA LYS A 18 10.11 4.94 -9.25
C LYS A 18 10.71 5.40 -10.59
N ALA A 19 12.04 5.57 -10.66
CA ALA A 19 12.70 5.95 -11.91
C ALA A 19 12.52 4.88 -13.03
N PHE A 20 12.51 3.60 -12.66
CA PHE A 20 12.22 2.51 -13.60
C PHE A 20 10.77 2.58 -14.10
N PHE A 21 9.81 2.82 -13.21
CA PHE A 21 8.41 3.03 -13.55
C PHE A 21 8.21 4.25 -14.48
N GLU A 22 8.84 5.39 -14.18
CA GLU A 22 8.78 6.61 -14.99
C GLU A 22 9.37 6.42 -16.41
N SER A 23 10.18 5.39 -16.62
CA SER A 23 10.71 5.05 -17.94
C SER A 23 9.71 4.28 -18.85
N CYS A 24 8.56 3.86 -18.31
CA CYS A 24 7.56 3.09 -19.04
C CYS A 24 7.02 3.83 -20.26
N TYR A 25 6.73 3.09 -21.33
CA TYR A 25 6.27 3.67 -22.59
C TYR A 25 4.77 3.97 -22.61
N ASN A 26 3.99 3.27 -21.78
CA ASN A 26 2.53 3.31 -21.79
C ASN A 26 1.98 2.67 -20.50
N PRO A 27 0.69 2.88 -20.19
CA PRO A 27 0.04 2.31 -19.01
C PRO A 27 0.12 0.78 -18.87
N ARG A 28 0.24 0.02 -19.96
CA ARG A 28 0.41 -1.45 -19.90
C ARG A 28 1.78 -1.84 -19.34
N ASP A 29 2.83 -1.13 -19.75
CA ASP A 29 4.18 -1.33 -19.19
C ASP A 29 4.21 -0.91 -17.72
N GLU A 30 3.58 0.21 -17.36
CA GLU A 30 3.43 0.66 -15.96
C GLU A 30 2.74 -0.40 -15.09
N ALA A 31 1.60 -0.92 -15.54
CA ALA A 31 0.87 -1.97 -14.84
C ALA A 31 1.73 -3.24 -14.64
N LEU A 32 2.49 -3.62 -15.67
CA LEU A 32 3.39 -4.78 -15.59
C LEU A 32 4.50 -4.57 -14.55
N VAL A 33 5.11 -3.38 -14.51
CA VAL A 33 6.13 -3.03 -13.51
C VAL A 33 5.56 -3.03 -12.09
N MET A 34 4.39 -2.44 -11.89
CA MET A 34 3.71 -2.43 -10.59
C MET A 34 3.42 -3.85 -10.11
N THR A 35 2.83 -4.68 -10.97
CA THR A 35 2.47 -6.07 -10.65
C THR A 35 3.67 -6.88 -10.23
N VAL A 36 4.76 -6.81 -10.98
CA VAL A 36 6.01 -7.51 -10.67
C VAL A 36 6.57 -7.06 -9.32
N SER A 37 6.41 -5.79 -8.97
CA SER A 37 6.95 -5.19 -7.75
C SER A 37 6.13 -5.50 -6.49
N CYS A 38 4.87 -5.89 -6.62
CA CYS A 38 3.96 -6.07 -5.48
C CYS A 38 3.38 -7.49 -5.34
N SER A 39 3.25 -8.26 -6.41
CA SER A 39 2.49 -9.53 -6.39
C SER A 39 3.34 -10.80 -6.31
N ALA A 40 4.67 -10.71 -6.49
CA ALA A 40 5.58 -11.85 -6.58
C ALA A 40 5.21 -12.90 -7.66
N LEU A 41 4.41 -12.54 -8.66
CA LEU A 41 4.07 -13.42 -9.77
C LEU A 41 5.27 -13.65 -10.68
N ALA A 42 5.46 -14.90 -11.11
CA ALA A 42 6.48 -15.25 -12.08
C ALA A 42 6.09 -14.79 -13.49
N VAL A 43 7.07 -14.54 -14.36
CA VAL A 43 6.83 -14.11 -15.76
C VAL A 43 5.89 -15.02 -16.55
N GLU A 44 5.98 -16.32 -16.31
CA GLU A 44 5.15 -17.33 -16.96
C GLU A 44 3.69 -17.17 -16.55
N THR A 45 3.45 -17.05 -15.23
CA THR A 45 2.13 -16.78 -14.67
C THR A 45 1.56 -15.45 -15.15
N LEU A 46 2.37 -14.38 -15.16
CA LEU A 46 1.95 -13.07 -15.67
C LEU A 46 1.44 -13.15 -17.11
N SER A 47 2.11 -13.94 -17.97
CA SER A 47 1.71 -14.10 -19.37
C SER A 47 0.40 -14.87 -19.58
N MET A 48 -0.09 -15.55 -18.54
CA MET A 48 -1.34 -16.31 -18.58
C MET A 48 -2.42 -15.72 -17.66
N LEU A 49 -2.11 -14.63 -16.95
CA LEU A 49 -3.02 -14.03 -15.99
C LEU A 49 -4.22 -13.42 -16.73
N ARG A 50 -5.41 -13.77 -16.27
CA ARG A 50 -6.71 -13.26 -16.72
C ARG A 50 -7.42 -12.51 -15.59
N TRP A 51 -8.36 -11.64 -15.92
CA TRP A 51 -9.02 -10.79 -14.94
C TRP A 51 -9.85 -11.57 -13.91
N TYR A 52 -10.46 -12.70 -14.29
CA TYR A 52 -11.18 -13.55 -13.32
C TYR A 52 -10.30 -14.14 -12.21
N HIS A 53 -8.97 -14.05 -12.29
CA HIS A 53 -8.08 -14.45 -11.19
C HIS A 53 -8.02 -13.41 -10.08
N PHE A 54 -8.43 -12.19 -10.36
CA PHE A 54 -8.64 -11.16 -9.34
C PHE A 54 -9.93 -11.49 -8.61
N GLU A 55 -10.02 -11.08 -7.34
CA GLU A 55 -11.28 -11.17 -6.62
C GLU A 55 -12.38 -10.34 -7.30
N GLU A 56 -13.63 -10.72 -7.03
CA GLU A 56 -14.79 -9.95 -7.46
C GLU A 56 -14.69 -8.52 -6.91
N ASP A 57 -15.13 -7.54 -7.71
CA ASP A 57 -15.05 -6.11 -7.37
C ASP A 57 -13.64 -5.63 -7.00
N TRP A 58 -12.57 -6.23 -7.54
CA TRP A 58 -11.18 -5.85 -7.26
C TRP A 58 -10.89 -4.35 -7.40
N GLN A 59 -11.67 -3.61 -8.20
CA GLN A 59 -11.52 -2.16 -8.36
C GLN A 59 -11.92 -1.40 -7.08
N GLU A 60 -12.89 -1.91 -6.33
CA GLU A 60 -13.40 -1.34 -5.09
C GLU A 60 -12.54 -1.74 -3.88
N GLN A 61 -11.89 -2.90 -3.94
CA GLN A 61 -11.05 -3.40 -2.85
C GLN A 61 -9.80 -2.53 -2.65
N GLU A 62 -9.45 -2.20 -1.40
CA GLU A 62 -8.25 -1.42 -1.09
C GLU A 62 -6.97 -2.16 -1.50
N ILE A 63 -6.89 -3.45 -1.14
CA ILE A 63 -5.77 -4.35 -1.42
C ILE A 63 -6.34 -5.57 -2.16
N PRO A 64 -6.46 -5.48 -3.49
CA PRO A 64 -7.09 -6.51 -4.30
C PRO A 64 -6.32 -7.84 -4.24
N HIS A 65 -7.04 -8.93 -3.99
CA HIS A 65 -6.54 -10.29 -3.99
C HIS A 65 -6.46 -10.86 -5.41
N ILE A 66 -5.41 -11.63 -5.66
CA ILE A 66 -5.18 -12.40 -6.88
C ILE A 66 -4.96 -13.86 -6.48
N SER A 67 -5.79 -14.74 -7.02
CA SER A 67 -5.76 -16.17 -6.76
C SER A 67 -5.37 -16.95 -8.01
N VAL A 68 -4.17 -17.54 -8.00
CA VAL A 68 -3.64 -18.25 -9.17
C VAL A 68 -3.60 -19.76 -8.91
N PRO A 69 -4.30 -20.57 -9.76
CA PRO A 69 -4.32 -22.02 -9.63
C PRO A 69 -3.00 -22.67 -10.10
N SER A 70 -2.80 -23.92 -9.68
CA SER A 70 -1.51 -24.61 -9.83
C SER A 70 -1.03 -24.78 -11.27
N ASP A 71 -1.96 -24.94 -12.20
CA ASP A 71 -1.76 -25.12 -13.64
C ASP A 71 -1.18 -23.88 -14.33
N LEU A 72 -1.42 -22.69 -13.76
CA LEU A 72 -0.84 -21.42 -14.23
C LEU A 72 0.46 -21.05 -13.51
N LEU A 73 0.84 -21.78 -12.46
CA LEU A 73 2.14 -21.61 -11.81
C LEU A 73 3.25 -22.21 -12.66
N LYS A 74 4.48 -21.76 -12.41
CA LYS A 74 5.68 -22.35 -13.01
C LYS A 74 5.66 -23.87 -12.82
N GLY A 75 5.80 -24.63 -13.90
CA GLY A 75 5.77 -26.09 -13.86
C GLY A 75 4.37 -26.71 -13.95
N HIS A 76 3.32 -25.91 -14.20
CA HIS A 76 1.99 -26.35 -14.63
C HIS A 76 1.34 -27.40 -13.72
N GLY A 77 1.36 -27.17 -12.41
CA GLY A 77 0.77 -28.07 -11.42
C GLY A 77 1.48 -29.42 -11.30
N LYS A 78 2.71 -29.55 -11.83
CA LYS A 78 3.50 -30.79 -11.74
C LYS A 78 4.59 -30.69 -10.67
N GLY A 79 4.99 -31.86 -10.17
CA GLY A 79 6.06 -32.00 -9.18
C GLY A 79 5.81 -31.13 -7.95
N LYS A 80 6.77 -30.26 -7.62
CA LYS A 80 6.71 -29.38 -6.44
C LYS A 80 5.62 -28.31 -6.46
N TYR A 81 4.90 -28.14 -7.57
CA TYR A 81 3.80 -27.19 -7.71
C TYR A 81 2.42 -27.87 -7.75
N ARG A 82 2.37 -29.20 -7.64
CA ARG A 82 1.10 -29.94 -7.61
C ARG A 82 0.26 -29.55 -6.40
N GLY A 83 -0.97 -29.12 -6.65
CA GLY A 83 -1.91 -28.68 -5.61
C GLY A 83 -1.56 -27.32 -4.99
N VAL A 84 -0.53 -26.62 -5.48
CA VAL A 84 -0.14 -25.32 -4.95
C VAL A 84 -0.99 -24.23 -5.58
N ARG A 85 -1.61 -23.40 -4.75
CA ARG A 85 -2.32 -22.20 -5.16
C ARG A 85 -1.58 -20.98 -4.65
N GLN A 86 -1.28 -20.02 -5.52
CA GLN A 86 -0.65 -18.77 -5.14
C GLN A 86 -1.73 -17.76 -4.78
N GLU A 87 -1.63 -17.17 -3.59
CA GLU A 87 -2.56 -16.16 -3.09
C GLU A 87 -1.77 -14.88 -2.84
N THR A 88 -1.96 -13.86 -3.66
CA THR A 88 -1.17 -12.62 -3.60
C THR A 88 -2.08 -11.40 -3.77
N PHE A 89 -1.49 -10.21 -3.77
CA PHE A 89 -2.25 -8.97 -3.76
C PHE A 89 -1.65 -7.89 -4.66
N LEU A 90 -2.46 -6.87 -4.94
CA LEU A 90 -2.01 -5.58 -5.44
C LEU A 90 -1.93 -4.56 -4.30
N THR A 91 -0.96 -3.64 -4.42
CA THR A 91 -0.99 -2.41 -3.61
C THR A 91 -2.08 -1.45 -4.15
N PRO A 92 -2.57 -0.52 -3.33
CA PRO A 92 -3.45 0.58 -3.78
C PRO A 92 -2.88 1.34 -4.98
N GLU A 93 -1.57 1.63 -4.98
CA GLU A 93 -0.90 2.25 -6.14
C GLU A 93 -0.99 1.40 -7.40
N ALA A 94 -0.75 0.09 -7.29
CA ALA A 94 -0.81 -0.82 -8.43
C ALA A 94 -2.24 -0.91 -8.99
N LYS A 95 -3.25 -0.97 -8.11
CA LYS A 95 -4.67 -0.94 -8.48
C LYS A 95 -5.01 0.29 -9.32
N ALA A 96 -4.59 1.48 -8.89
CA ALA A 96 -4.83 2.71 -9.63
C ALA A 96 -4.18 2.70 -11.03
N VAL A 97 -2.98 2.13 -11.16
CA VAL A 97 -2.32 1.95 -12.45
C VAL A 97 -3.09 0.97 -13.35
N PHE A 98 -3.64 -0.10 -12.80
CA PHE A 98 -4.44 -1.06 -13.56
C PHE A 98 -5.74 -0.48 -14.09
N ILE A 99 -6.45 0.32 -13.29
CA ILE A 99 -7.65 1.04 -13.73
C ILE A 99 -7.29 1.98 -14.90
N ARG A 100 -6.25 2.81 -14.73
CA ARG A 100 -5.73 3.68 -15.80
C ARG A 100 -5.38 2.91 -17.06
N TYR A 101 -4.78 1.74 -16.92
CA TYR A 101 -4.44 0.87 -18.06
C TYR A 101 -5.70 0.37 -18.78
N ARG A 102 -6.72 -0.13 -18.07
CA ARG A 102 -7.99 -0.57 -18.69
C ARG A 102 -8.66 0.58 -19.44
N GLU A 103 -8.73 1.76 -18.83
CA GLU A 103 -9.30 2.96 -19.45
C GLU A 103 -8.54 3.38 -20.70
N TRP A 104 -7.22 3.50 -20.60
CA TRP A 104 -6.36 3.88 -21.72
C TRP A 104 -6.49 2.90 -22.88
N PHE A 105 -6.47 1.59 -22.60
CA PHE A 105 -6.55 0.57 -23.63
C PHE A 105 -7.93 0.58 -24.32
N SER A 106 -9.01 0.73 -23.55
CA SER A 106 -10.38 0.86 -24.09
C SER A 106 -10.51 2.10 -24.98
N LYS A 107 -9.97 3.25 -24.54
CA LYS A 107 -10.04 4.50 -25.29
C LYS A 107 -9.23 4.44 -26.59
N THR A 108 -8.01 3.91 -26.51
CA THR A 108 -7.01 3.91 -27.59
C THR A 108 -7.33 2.86 -28.64
N PHE A 109 -7.72 1.66 -28.22
CA PHE A 109 -7.90 0.51 -29.12
C PHE A 109 -9.35 0.06 -29.27
N LYS A 110 -10.31 0.78 -28.63
CA LYS A 110 -11.74 0.43 -28.63
C LYS A 110 -12.01 -0.98 -28.11
N HIS A 111 -11.13 -1.49 -27.26
CA HIS A 111 -11.28 -2.80 -26.62
C HIS A 111 -12.42 -2.77 -25.61
N LYS A 112 -13.23 -3.83 -25.60
CA LYS A 112 -14.28 -4.05 -24.60
C LYS A 112 -13.80 -5.13 -23.64
N TRP A 113 -13.49 -4.74 -22.41
CA TRP A 113 -12.96 -5.66 -21.42
C TRP A 113 -14.00 -6.68 -20.96
N THR A 114 -13.56 -7.92 -20.82
CA THR A 114 -14.28 -9.00 -20.14
C THR A 114 -13.41 -9.63 -19.07
N GLU A 115 -14.00 -10.33 -18.12
CA GLU A 115 -13.24 -11.02 -17.06
C GLU A 115 -12.42 -12.20 -17.59
N ASP A 116 -12.77 -12.74 -18.78
CA ASP A 116 -11.96 -13.76 -19.44
C ASP A 116 -10.73 -13.17 -20.14
N ASP A 117 -10.66 -11.85 -20.38
CA ASP A 117 -9.50 -11.27 -21.06
C ASP A 117 -8.21 -11.50 -20.27
N TYR A 118 -7.13 -11.75 -21.01
CA TYR A 118 -5.79 -11.68 -20.45
C TYR A 118 -5.49 -10.26 -19.98
N VAL A 119 -4.82 -10.16 -18.84
CA VAL A 119 -4.49 -8.87 -18.23
C VAL A 119 -3.57 -8.05 -19.14
N PHE A 120 -2.50 -8.67 -19.66
CA PHE A 120 -1.51 -7.96 -20.46
C PHE A 120 -1.68 -8.24 -21.95
N LEU A 121 -2.20 -7.25 -22.66
CA LEU A 121 -2.47 -7.33 -24.10
C LEU A 121 -1.41 -6.57 -24.91
N SER A 122 -1.21 -7.00 -26.14
CA SER A 122 -0.30 -6.36 -27.08
C SER A 122 -0.83 -4.99 -27.52
N THR A 123 0.07 -4.03 -27.61
CA THR A 123 -0.22 -2.62 -27.95
C THR A 123 0.34 -2.19 -29.31
N LYS A 124 0.98 -3.11 -30.05
CA LYS A 124 1.62 -2.80 -31.35
C LYS A 124 1.18 -3.74 -32.47
N ARG A 125 1.64 -4.99 -32.43
CA ARG A 125 1.28 -6.03 -33.40
C ARG A 125 0.22 -6.93 -32.77
N ASN A 126 -0.81 -7.31 -33.53
CA ASN A 126 -1.92 -8.12 -33.01
C ASN A 126 -2.54 -7.48 -31.75
N ILE A 127 -3.00 -6.24 -31.88
CA ILE A 127 -3.58 -5.48 -30.77
C ILE A 127 -4.72 -6.30 -30.14
N GLY A 128 -4.76 -6.33 -28.80
CA GLY A 128 -5.77 -7.10 -28.06
C GLY A 128 -5.43 -8.58 -27.84
N VAL A 129 -4.33 -9.09 -28.44
CA VAL A 129 -3.84 -10.46 -28.19
C VAL A 129 -2.91 -10.47 -26.97
N PRO A 130 -2.94 -11.52 -26.11
CA PRO A 130 -2.05 -11.64 -24.95
C PRO A 130 -0.56 -11.55 -25.31
N ILE A 131 0.21 -10.84 -24.49
CA ILE A 131 1.67 -10.83 -24.64
C ILE A 131 2.28 -12.11 -24.07
N THR A 132 3.15 -12.74 -24.84
CA THR A 132 3.83 -13.98 -24.41
C THR A 132 4.93 -13.70 -23.37
N ARG A 133 5.35 -14.75 -22.66
CA ARG A 133 6.51 -14.72 -21.76
C ARG A 133 7.74 -14.06 -22.40
N SER A 134 8.07 -14.42 -23.64
CA SER A 134 9.23 -13.87 -24.34
C SER A 134 9.09 -12.37 -24.60
N VAL A 135 7.89 -11.91 -24.98
CA VAL A 135 7.61 -10.49 -25.18
C VAL A 135 7.72 -9.73 -23.86
N MET A 136 7.19 -10.26 -22.76
CA MET A 136 7.34 -9.66 -21.43
C MET A 136 8.81 -9.52 -21.01
N ALA A 137 9.60 -10.58 -21.19
CA ALA A 137 11.02 -10.56 -20.84
C ALA A 137 11.79 -9.50 -21.65
N VAL A 138 11.58 -9.46 -22.98
CA VAL A 138 12.20 -8.44 -23.85
C VAL A 138 11.76 -7.02 -23.45
N ARG A 139 10.50 -6.84 -23.03
CA ARG A 139 10.02 -5.54 -22.55
C ARG A 139 10.74 -5.10 -21.28
N MET A 140 10.90 -5.99 -20.32
CA MET A 140 11.66 -5.69 -19.09
C MET A 140 13.11 -5.33 -19.38
N THR A 141 13.79 -6.06 -20.27
CA THR A 141 15.15 -5.73 -20.71
C THR A 141 15.23 -4.33 -21.31
N ARG A 142 14.30 -3.98 -22.21
CA ARG A 142 14.26 -2.65 -22.85
C ARG A 142 13.97 -1.52 -21.88
N LEU A 143 13.14 -1.76 -20.86
CA LEU A 143 12.90 -0.79 -19.80
C LEU A 143 14.16 -0.59 -18.95
N SER A 144 14.87 -1.68 -18.61
CA SER A 144 16.15 -1.62 -17.88
C SER A 144 17.23 -0.83 -18.62
N GLU A 145 17.35 -1.07 -19.94
CA GLU A 145 18.26 -0.31 -20.82
C GLU A 145 17.89 1.17 -20.85
N ARG A 146 16.59 1.48 -21.00
CA ARG A 146 16.08 2.85 -21.09
C ARG A 146 16.26 3.62 -19.79
N SER A 147 16.02 3.00 -18.65
CA SER A 147 16.13 3.66 -17.35
C SER A 147 17.57 3.70 -16.82
N GLY A 148 18.49 2.92 -17.42
CA GLY A 148 19.83 2.69 -16.87
C GLY A 148 19.83 1.93 -15.53
N ILE A 149 18.73 1.21 -15.22
CA ILE A 149 18.56 0.50 -13.94
C ILE A 149 18.44 -0.98 -14.23
N PRO A 150 19.38 -1.82 -13.76
CA PRO A 150 19.26 -3.26 -13.87
C PRO A 150 18.02 -3.76 -13.14
N TRP A 151 17.07 -4.32 -13.89
CA TRP A 151 15.82 -4.86 -13.36
C TRP A 151 15.46 -6.19 -14.00
N SER A 152 15.00 -7.13 -13.18
CA SER A 152 14.39 -8.38 -13.60
C SER A 152 13.12 -8.66 -12.81
N ILE A 153 12.27 -9.54 -13.35
CA ILE A 153 11.06 -9.99 -12.65
C ILE A 153 11.39 -10.68 -11.32
N HIS A 154 12.56 -11.32 -11.24
CA HIS A 154 13.04 -11.92 -10.00
C HIS A 154 13.33 -10.89 -8.91
N ASP A 155 13.75 -9.68 -9.27
CA ASP A 155 13.99 -8.60 -8.30
C ASP A 155 12.66 -8.13 -7.69
N GLY A 156 11.59 -8.08 -8.49
CA GLY A 156 10.22 -7.87 -7.99
C GLY A 156 9.77 -8.93 -6.98
N CYS A 157 9.95 -10.22 -7.30
CA CYS A 157 9.67 -11.30 -6.35
C CYS A 157 10.50 -11.22 -5.05
N ARG A 158 11.71 -10.66 -5.09
CA ARG A 158 12.54 -10.44 -3.90
C ARG A 158 12.02 -9.27 -3.07
N ILE A 159 11.65 -8.16 -3.70
CA ILE A 159 11.06 -6.99 -3.02
C ILE A 159 9.87 -7.42 -2.16
N VAL A 160 8.94 -8.21 -2.74
CA VAL A 160 7.77 -8.70 -2.01
C VAL A 160 8.14 -9.62 -0.85
N GLN A 161 9.11 -10.52 -1.06
CA GLN A 161 9.60 -11.39 0.00
C GLN A 161 10.18 -10.56 1.15
N THR A 162 11.10 -9.64 0.85
CA THR A 162 11.76 -8.80 1.86
C THR A 162 10.76 -7.93 2.61
N ALA A 163 9.80 -7.31 1.91
CA ALA A 163 8.76 -6.50 2.55
C ALA A 163 7.92 -7.31 3.55
N LEU A 164 7.53 -8.54 3.19
CA LEU A 164 6.79 -9.42 4.09
C LEU A 164 7.64 -9.94 5.26
N GLU A 165 8.92 -10.21 5.02
CA GLU A 165 9.89 -10.58 6.07
C GLU A 165 10.07 -9.44 7.09
N ASN A 166 10.17 -8.19 6.63
CA ASN A 166 10.34 -7.01 7.48
C ASN A 166 9.18 -6.79 8.46
N VAL A 167 7.96 -7.19 8.09
CA VAL A 167 6.77 -7.11 8.98
C VAL A 167 6.51 -8.39 9.77
N GLY A 168 7.51 -9.28 9.83
CA GLY A 168 7.45 -10.51 10.63
C GLY A 168 6.46 -11.55 10.08
N THR A 169 6.17 -11.54 8.77
CA THR A 169 5.29 -12.54 8.16
C THR A 169 5.95 -13.92 8.21
N SER A 170 5.20 -14.96 8.58
CA SER A 170 5.74 -16.31 8.65
C SER A 170 6.23 -16.81 7.28
N SER A 171 7.29 -17.62 7.28
CA SER A 171 7.86 -18.19 6.04
C SER A 171 6.83 -18.98 5.22
N ASN A 172 5.88 -19.66 5.87
CA ASN A 172 4.83 -20.41 5.20
C ASN A 172 3.83 -19.49 4.48
N TRP A 173 3.51 -18.33 5.05
CA TRP A 173 2.64 -17.34 4.41
C TRP A 173 3.35 -16.67 3.23
N ILE A 174 4.66 -16.37 3.37
CA ILE A 174 5.48 -15.87 2.26
C ILE A 174 5.56 -16.90 1.13
N LYS A 175 5.72 -18.20 1.44
CA LYS A 175 5.66 -19.27 0.43
C LYS A 175 4.32 -19.29 -0.30
N LYS A 176 3.21 -19.09 0.41
CA LYS A 176 1.85 -18.99 -0.16
C LYS A 176 1.72 -17.81 -1.14
N VAL A 177 2.20 -16.62 -0.75
CA VAL A 177 2.25 -15.42 -1.61
C VAL A 177 3.07 -15.63 -2.86
N LYS A 178 4.13 -16.45 -2.78
CA LYS A 178 5.04 -16.74 -3.89
C LYS A 178 4.69 -17.98 -4.70
N GLY A 179 3.56 -18.63 -4.43
CA GLY A 179 3.16 -19.85 -5.14
C GLY A 179 4.11 -21.03 -4.94
N ARG A 180 4.64 -21.18 -3.73
CA ARG A 180 5.53 -22.29 -3.34
C ARG A 180 4.84 -23.23 -2.38
N LYS A 181 5.16 -24.52 -2.48
CA LYS A 181 4.66 -25.56 -1.57
C LYS A 181 5.01 -25.21 -0.12
N VAL A 182 4.03 -25.32 0.76
CA VAL A 182 4.20 -25.08 2.19
C VAL A 182 4.72 -26.36 2.84
N SER A 183 5.64 -26.24 3.80
CA SER A 183 6.15 -27.41 4.53
C SER A 183 5.14 -27.77 5.63
N GLY A 184 4.73 -29.04 5.71
CA GLY A 184 3.72 -29.49 6.70
C GLY A 184 2.26 -29.23 6.31
N GLU A 185 1.98 -29.05 5.01
CA GLU A 185 0.68 -28.67 4.42
C GLU A 185 -0.48 -29.67 4.66
N GLU A 186 -0.25 -30.76 5.39
CA GLU A 186 -1.28 -31.71 5.85
C GLU A 186 -2.12 -31.19 7.03
N SER A 187 -1.70 -30.12 7.71
CA SER A 187 -2.46 -29.54 8.84
C SER A 187 -3.41 -28.40 8.41
N PRO A 188 -4.73 -28.52 8.63
CA PRO A 188 -5.74 -27.51 8.25
C PRO A 188 -5.52 -26.13 8.90
N TYR A 189 -4.84 -26.10 10.06
CA TYR A 189 -4.68 -24.91 10.91
C TYR A 189 -3.63 -23.90 10.41
N SER A 190 -2.85 -24.22 9.38
CA SER A 190 -1.75 -23.38 8.88
C SER A 190 -2.11 -22.47 7.70
N LYS A 191 -3.36 -22.54 7.21
CA LYS A 191 -3.84 -21.69 6.12
C LYS A 191 -4.25 -20.35 6.72
N PRO A 192 -3.52 -19.23 6.48
CA PRO A 192 -4.10 -17.94 6.78
C PRO A 192 -5.39 -17.83 5.97
N ASN A 193 -6.46 -17.38 6.61
CA ASN A 193 -7.58 -16.85 5.84
C ASN A 193 -7.04 -15.72 4.95
N ILE A 194 -7.56 -15.56 3.73
CA ILE A 194 -7.13 -14.53 2.79
C ILE A 194 -7.09 -13.16 3.45
N GLU A 195 -8.03 -12.87 4.36
CA GLU A 195 -8.06 -11.62 5.11
C GLU A 195 -6.88 -11.44 6.07
N GLN A 196 -6.42 -12.51 6.74
CA GLN A 196 -5.23 -12.43 7.59
C GLN A 196 -3.97 -12.17 6.76
N LEU A 197 -3.89 -12.79 5.59
CA LEU A 197 -2.79 -12.57 4.65
C LEU A 197 -2.84 -11.15 4.08
N ARG A 198 -4.04 -10.64 3.75
CA ARG A 198 -4.29 -9.26 3.33
C ARG A 198 -3.86 -8.25 4.39
N GLN A 199 -4.19 -8.50 5.67
CA GLN A 199 -3.76 -7.64 6.77
C GLN A 199 -2.23 -7.60 6.92
N LYS A 200 -1.55 -8.75 6.79
CA LYS A 200 -0.08 -8.77 6.78
C LYS A 200 0.52 -8.09 5.55
N TYR A 201 -0.13 -8.23 4.41
CA TYR A 201 0.27 -7.50 3.21
C TYR A 201 0.08 -5.98 3.37
N ARG A 202 -0.99 -5.54 4.08
CA ARG A 202 -1.24 -4.14 4.43
C ARG A 202 -0.10 -3.55 5.26
N GLU A 203 0.38 -4.29 6.26
CA GLU A 203 1.54 -3.89 7.06
C GLU A 203 2.81 -3.70 6.21
N ALA A 204 2.95 -4.46 5.11
CA ALA A 204 4.10 -4.40 4.20
C ALA A 204 4.00 -3.31 3.12
N LEU A 205 2.85 -2.62 3.00
CA LEU A 205 2.65 -1.55 2.01
C LEU A 205 3.75 -0.47 2.04
N PRO A 206 4.23 0.00 3.22
CA PRO A 206 5.31 0.97 3.26
C PRO A 206 6.55 0.50 2.51
N ASP A 207 6.90 -0.78 2.46
CA ASP A 207 8.06 -1.25 1.69
C ASP A 207 7.75 -1.51 0.22
N LEU A 208 6.50 -1.86 -0.08
CA LEU A 208 6.03 -2.23 -1.41
C LEU A 208 5.72 -1.01 -2.28
N GLU A 209 5.13 0.04 -1.72
CA GLU A 209 4.73 1.26 -2.41
C GLU A 209 5.92 2.20 -2.64
N PHE A 210 5.93 2.83 -3.82
CA PHE A 210 7.06 3.65 -4.26
C PHE A 210 6.69 4.83 -5.16
N LEU A 211 5.41 4.97 -5.54
CA LEU A 211 4.97 6.13 -6.32
C LEU A 211 4.68 7.34 -5.42
N SER A 212 4.09 7.08 -4.26
CA SER A 212 3.76 8.07 -3.24
C SER A 212 5.01 8.53 -2.49
N GLN A 213 5.18 9.85 -2.38
CA GLN A 213 6.13 10.48 -1.46
C GLN A 213 5.54 10.64 -0.04
N ALA A 214 4.46 9.91 0.25
CA ALA A 214 3.51 10.23 1.30
C ALA A 214 4.13 10.17 2.72
N ASP A 215 5.07 9.28 3.00
CA ASP A 215 5.47 9.03 4.40
C ASP A 215 6.32 10.11 5.05
N SER A 216 7.16 10.85 4.32
CA SER A 216 7.98 11.90 4.96
C SER A 216 7.24 13.22 5.10
N THR A 217 6.39 13.56 4.13
CA THR A 217 5.66 14.84 4.14
C THR A 217 4.39 14.78 4.98
N LEU A 218 3.70 13.64 5.05
CA LEU A 218 2.51 13.49 5.91
C LEU A 218 2.87 13.35 7.38
N LYS A 219 3.94 12.63 7.73
CA LYS A 219 4.45 12.62 9.12
C LYS A 219 4.85 14.01 9.59
N GLY A 220 5.59 14.75 8.76
CA GLY A 220 5.94 16.14 9.07
C GLY A 220 4.71 17.04 9.24
N LYS A 221 3.70 16.92 8.38
CA LYS A 221 2.44 17.66 8.51
C LYS A 221 1.60 17.24 9.73
N LEU A 222 1.62 15.96 10.10
CA LEU A 222 0.89 15.43 11.25
C LEU A 222 1.55 15.89 12.57
N GLU A 223 2.87 15.89 12.63
CA GLU A 223 3.64 16.44 13.75
C GLU A 223 3.43 17.95 13.87
N GLU A 224 3.43 18.68 12.75
CA GLU A 224 3.15 20.12 12.72
C GLU A 224 1.71 20.46 13.15
N LEU A 225 0.72 19.66 12.72
CA LEU A 225 -0.67 19.81 13.14
C LEU A 225 -0.86 19.49 14.62
N SER A 226 -0.22 18.42 15.11
CA SER A 226 -0.20 18.04 16.52
C SER A 226 0.35 19.17 17.40
N ALA A 227 1.48 19.76 17.01
CA ALA A 227 2.08 20.88 17.71
C ALA A 227 1.14 22.12 17.74
N LYS A 228 0.51 22.44 16.60
CA LYS A 228 -0.46 23.56 16.51
C LYS A 228 -1.73 23.34 17.32
N VAL A 229 -2.16 22.09 17.51
CA VAL A 229 -3.30 21.76 18.39
C VAL A 229 -2.90 21.95 19.85
N GLY A 230 -1.72 21.44 20.25
CA GLY A 230 -1.22 21.62 21.62
C GLY A 230 -1.02 23.10 22.01
N GLU A 231 -0.54 23.95 21.10
CA GLU A 231 -0.44 25.40 21.34
C GLU A 231 -1.81 26.06 21.54
N LYS A 232 -2.82 25.64 20.77
CA LYS A 232 -4.18 26.16 20.91
C LYS A 232 -4.82 25.74 22.23
N ASP A 233 -4.60 24.51 22.68
CA ASP A 233 -5.11 24.03 23.96
C ASP A 233 -4.51 24.83 25.13
N GLN A 234 -3.22 25.15 25.09
CA GLN A 234 -2.58 26.02 26.09
C GLN A 234 -3.16 27.45 26.09
N ILE A 235 -3.44 28.01 24.90
CA ILE A 235 -4.08 29.33 24.77
C ILE A 235 -5.50 29.28 25.35
N ILE A 236 -6.28 28.25 25.05
CA ILE A 236 -7.64 28.06 25.58
C ILE A 236 -7.60 27.95 27.11
N ASP A 237 -6.70 27.15 27.66
CA ASP A 237 -6.56 26.97 29.11
C ASP A 237 -6.20 28.30 29.81
N SER A 238 -5.28 29.09 29.23
CA SER A 238 -4.92 30.40 29.78
C SER A 238 -6.08 31.40 29.75
N LEU A 239 -6.90 31.39 28.68
CA LEU A 239 -8.09 32.22 28.55
C LEU A 239 -9.19 31.83 29.54
N VAL A 240 -9.38 30.53 29.79
CA VAL A 240 -10.34 30.02 30.78
C VAL A 240 -9.91 30.41 32.18
N GLN A 241 -8.62 30.28 32.52
CA GLN A 241 -8.08 30.68 33.83
C GLN A 241 -8.22 32.19 34.07
N ASN A 242 -7.93 33.02 33.06
CA ASN A 242 -8.07 34.48 33.19
C ASN A 242 -9.53 34.91 33.38
N LYS A 243 -10.48 34.33 32.63
CA LYS A 243 -11.91 34.59 32.85
C LYS A 243 -12.40 34.13 34.22
N GLY A 244 -11.83 33.04 34.75
CA GLY A 244 -12.09 32.57 36.10
C GLY A 244 -11.68 33.60 37.15
N ARG A 245 -10.46 34.14 37.03
CA ARG A 245 -9.94 35.19 37.93
C ARG A 245 -10.75 36.49 37.86
N GLU A 246 -11.09 36.95 36.65
CA GLU A 246 -11.92 38.16 36.49
C GLU A 246 -13.29 38.01 37.15
N ARG A 247 -13.92 36.83 37.07
CA ARG A 247 -15.19 36.55 37.75
C ARG A 247 -15.04 36.56 39.27
N GLU A 248 -13.94 36.05 39.79
CA GLU A 248 -13.67 36.02 41.23
C GLU A 248 -13.43 37.44 41.77
N GLU A 249 -12.65 38.25 41.07
CA GLU A 249 -12.43 39.66 41.42
C GLU A 249 -13.73 40.48 41.40
N LEU A 250 -14.59 40.27 40.39
CA LEU A 250 -15.92 40.87 40.33
C LEU A 250 -16.80 40.45 41.51
N GLY A 251 -16.75 39.18 41.92
CA GLY A 251 -17.46 38.68 43.10
C GLY A 251 -17.01 39.35 44.40
N VAL A 252 -15.69 39.56 44.55
CA VAL A 252 -15.14 40.27 45.72
C VAL A 252 -15.58 41.74 45.75
N LEU A 253 -15.57 42.42 44.60
CA LEU A 253 -16.04 43.81 44.51
C LEU A 253 -17.53 43.94 44.81
N LEU A 254 -18.36 43.03 44.31
CA LEU A 254 -19.79 43.00 44.59
C LEU A 254 -20.06 42.81 46.09
N THR A 255 -19.32 41.90 46.73
CA THR A 255 -19.44 41.66 48.18
C THR A 255 -19.05 42.90 48.99
N ARG A 256 -18.01 43.62 48.56
CA ARG A 256 -17.59 44.89 49.19
C ARG A 256 -18.65 45.99 49.00
N LEU A 257 -19.26 46.09 47.83
CA LEU A 257 -20.34 47.05 47.55
C LEU A 257 -21.55 46.80 48.45
N LEU A 258 -22.01 45.55 48.55
CA LEU A 258 -23.13 45.18 49.43
C LEU A 258 -22.83 45.48 50.90
N ALA A 259 -21.59 45.27 51.36
CA ALA A 259 -21.18 45.61 52.71
C ALA A 259 -21.14 47.13 52.97
N LEU A 260 -20.78 47.93 51.95
CA LEU A 260 -20.79 49.38 52.03
C LEU A 260 -22.22 49.94 52.01
N GLU A 261 -23.10 49.40 51.17
CA GLU A 261 -24.54 49.74 51.16
C GLU A 261 -25.17 49.48 52.53
N LYS A 262 -24.93 48.30 53.11
CA LYS A 262 -25.41 47.97 54.45
C LYS A 262 -24.93 48.95 55.52
N LYS A 263 -23.64 49.33 55.50
CA LYS A 263 -23.09 50.34 56.42
C LYS A 263 -23.68 51.74 56.20
N LEU A 264 -24.03 52.07 54.97
CA LEU A 264 -24.67 53.34 54.62
C LEU A 264 -26.10 53.39 55.15
N ASP A 265 -26.84 52.30 55.01
CA ASP A 265 -28.21 52.16 55.52
C ASP A 265 -28.24 52.15 57.05
N GLU A 266 -27.29 51.47 57.70
CA GLU A 266 -27.10 51.52 59.16
C GLU A 266 -26.85 52.97 59.63
N LYS A 267 -25.98 53.73 58.94
CA LYS A 267 -25.75 55.16 59.21
C LYS A 267 -26.98 56.04 58.96
N ARG A 268 -27.77 55.76 57.92
CA ARG A 268 -28.99 56.50 57.59
C ARG A 268 -30.14 56.21 58.56
N SER A 269 -30.16 55.02 59.16
CA SER A 269 -31.20 54.58 60.10
C SER A 269 -31.05 55.08 61.55
N GLY A 270 -29.95 55.76 61.89
CA GLY A 270 -29.83 56.50 63.15
C GLY A 270 -29.87 55.64 64.43
N LYS A 271 -29.18 54.50 64.45
CA LYS A 271 -28.82 53.83 65.72
C LYS A 271 -27.32 53.98 65.95
N ALA A 272 -26.98 54.88 66.88
CA ALA A 272 -25.71 54.85 67.60
C ALA A 272 -25.72 53.69 68.60
#